data_AF-A0A2H1IWM9-F1
#
_entry.id   AF-A0A2H1IWM9-F1
#
_cell.length_a   1.000
_cell.length_b   1.000
_cell.length_c   1.000
_cell.angle_alpha   90.00
_cell.angle_beta   90.00
_cell.angle_gamma   90.00
#
_symmetry.space_group_name_H-M   'P 1'
#
loop_
_entity.id
_entity.type
_entity.pdbx_description
1 polymer ?
#
loop_
_entity_poly.entity_id
_entity_poly.type
_entity_poly.pdbx_seq_one_letter_code
_entity_poly.pdbx_strand_id
1 'polypeptide(L)'
;MENATRCSIDGCDGSHLARGWCNKHYQRWRKYGSPTIDLSPDAKAARTLEARSKITADSCILWMGYIARNGYGYMSFRGIRTEVHRVAWTLANGPIPTGMEIDHRCWNRACMNVDHLRLVTTSQNHQHRQGANRNNKASGVQGVYWNAITNAWMAKVQHEGRQHYAGTRFATIEEAAEAARQLRNVLFTHNDRDRAA
;
A
#
# COMPACT_ATOMS: atom_id res chain seq x y z
N MET A 1 12.19 16.46 -36.82
CA MET A 1 11.81 15.46 -35.79
C MET A 1 12.59 15.85 -34.54
N GLU A 2 11.89 16.46 -33.57
CA GLU A 2 12.50 17.18 -32.44
C GLU A 2 13.23 16.24 -31.47
N ASN A 3 14.37 16.71 -30.97
CA ASN A 3 15.18 16.10 -29.92
C ASN A 3 14.32 15.80 -28.69
N ALA A 4 13.87 14.54 -28.54
CA ALA A 4 13.44 14.04 -27.24
C ALA A 4 14.67 14.10 -26.33
N THR A 5 14.71 15.13 -25.47
CA THR A 5 15.81 15.34 -24.52
C THR A 5 15.99 14.04 -23.72
N ARG A 6 17.22 13.56 -23.54
CA ARG A 6 17.46 12.35 -22.73
C ARG A 6 17.47 12.68 -21.24
N CYS A 7 17.30 11.67 -20.41
CA CYS A 7 17.45 11.79 -18.96
C CYS A 7 18.87 12.26 -18.60
N SER A 8 18.99 13.17 -17.64
CA SER A 8 20.25 13.68 -17.11
C SER A 8 20.92 12.77 -16.07
N ILE A 9 20.34 11.60 -15.79
CA ILE A 9 20.94 10.64 -14.86
C ILE A 9 21.92 9.80 -15.67
N ASP A 10 23.15 9.73 -15.19
CA ASP A 10 24.22 8.97 -15.84
C ASP A 10 23.80 7.50 -16.04
N GLY A 11 24.05 6.97 -17.24
CA GLY A 11 23.63 5.63 -17.65
C GLY A 11 22.12 5.43 -17.87
N CYS A 12 21.31 6.49 -17.99
CA CYS A 12 19.87 6.38 -18.26
C CYS A 12 19.47 6.91 -19.64
N ASP A 13 19.03 6.01 -20.53
CA ASP A 13 18.56 6.37 -21.87
C ASP A 13 17.06 6.74 -21.95
N GLY A 14 16.40 6.91 -20.80
CA GLY A 14 14.98 7.23 -20.77
C GLY A 14 14.69 8.63 -21.32
N SER A 15 13.60 8.78 -22.08
CA SER A 15 13.16 10.10 -22.56
C SER A 15 12.82 11.04 -21.40
N HIS A 16 13.31 12.27 -21.47
CA HIS A 16 13.03 13.36 -20.54
C HIS A 16 11.52 13.58 -20.43
N LEU A 17 11.05 13.66 -19.18
CA LEU A 17 9.69 14.08 -18.84
C LEU A 17 9.72 15.50 -18.26
N ALA A 18 10.47 15.71 -17.17
CA ALA A 18 10.54 16.97 -16.46
C ALA A 18 11.79 17.04 -15.56
N ARG A 19 12.26 18.26 -15.24
CA ARG A 19 13.46 18.53 -14.41
C ARG A 19 14.74 17.88 -14.93
N GLY A 20 14.84 17.62 -16.23
CA GLY A 20 15.96 16.87 -16.82
C GLY A 20 15.85 15.35 -16.63
N TRP A 21 14.81 14.83 -16.00
CA TRP A 21 14.66 13.40 -15.70
C TRP A 21 13.58 12.71 -16.51
N CYS A 22 13.78 11.42 -16.79
CA CYS A 22 12.74 10.56 -17.36
C CYS A 22 11.58 10.34 -16.38
N ASN A 23 10.44 9.81 -16.85
CA ASN A 23 9.28 9.55 -15.99
C ASN A 23 9.65 8.74 -14.74
N LYS A 24 10.47 7.68 -14.87
CA LYS A 24 10.89 6.85 -13.71
C LYS A 24 11.66 7.66 -12.66
N HIS A 25 12.60 8.49 -13.08
CA HIS A 25 13.41 9.33 -12.18
C HIS A 25 12.62 10.51 -11.60
N TYR A 26 11.72 11.11 -12.39
CA TYR A 26 10.81 12.14 -11.90
C TYR A 26 9.82 11.60 -10.86
N GLN A 27 9.20 10.44 -11.11
CA GLN A 27 8.33 9.80 -10.12
C GLN A 27 9.12 9.41 -8.88
N ARG A 28 10.37 8.94 -9.01
CA ARG A 28 11.23 8.66 -7.86
C ARG A 28 11.47 9.93 -7.04
N TRP A 29 11.91 11.02 -7.66
CA TRP A 29 12.10 12.28 -6.95
C TRP A 29 10.81 12.77 -6.28
N ARG A 30 9.66 12.78 -6.97
CA ARG A 30 8.38 13.19 -6.38
C ARG A 30 7.98 12.36 -5.17
N LYS A 31 8.34 11.07 -5.15
CA LYS A 31 7.95 10.13 -4.10
C LYS A 31 9.00 10.06 -2.98
N TYR A 32 10.27 10.41 -3.20
CA TYR A 32 11.38 10.13 -2.26
C TYR A 32 12.37 11.28 -2.04
N GLY A 33 12.28 12.35 -2.83
CA GLY A 33 13.18 13.51 -2.75
C GLY A 33 14.51 13.32 -3.45
N SER A 34 14.78 12.13 -4.00
CA SER A 34 15.94 11.86 -4.85
C SER A 34 15.53 11.21 -6.18
N PRO A 35 16.09 11.65 -7.33
CA PRO A 35 15.91 10.97 -8.61
C PRO A 35 16.67 9.64 -8.68
N THR A 36 17.66 9.44 -7.80
CA THR A 36 18.51 8.25 -7.72
C THR A 36 18.38 7.57 -6.35
N ILE A 37 19.06 6.44 -6.19
CA ILE A 37 19.23 5.80 -4.88
C ILE A 37 20.25 6.64 -4.10
N ASP A 38 19.77 7.54 -3.25
CA ASP A 38 20.61 8.28 -2.31
C ASP A 38 20.57 7.57 -0.95
N LEU A 39 21.69 6.90 -0.61
CA LEU A 39 21.89 6.12 0.62
C LEU A 39 22.48 6.94 1.77
N SER A 40 22.65 8.26 1.61
CA SER A 40 23.20 9.09 2.68
C SER A 40 22.32 9.05 3.94
N PRO A 41 22.88 8.82 5.13
CA PRO A 41 22.13 8.88 6.38
C PRO A 41 21.54 10.27 6.60
N ASP A 42 20.21 10.40 6.59
CA ASP A 42 19.53 11.65 6.91
C ASP A 42 19.28 11.72 8.43
N ALA A 43 20.34 12.06 9.17
CA ALA A 43 20.30 12.15 10.62
C ALA A 43 19.24 13.15 11.13
N LYS A 44 18.90 14.17 10.33
CA LYS A 44 17.82 15.11 10.66
C LYS A 44 16.45 14.43 10.58
N ALA A 45 16.21 13.66 9.52
CA ALA A 45 14.96 12.91 9.38
C ALA A 45 14.80 11.90 10.51
N ALA A 46 15.86 11.14 10.85
CA ALA A 46 15.85 10.18 11.95
C ALA A 46 15.45 10.84 13.29
N ARG A 47 16.14 11.93 13.68
CA ARG A 47 15.79 12.69 14.90
C ARG A 47 14.36 13.24 14.87
N THR A 48 13.86 13.62 13.69
CA THR A 48 12.49 14.13 13.55
C THR A 48 11.45 13.04 13.76
N LEU A 49 11.69 11.82 13.26
CA LEU A 49 10.81 10.66 13.51
C LEU A 49 10.76 10.33 14.99
N GLU A 50 11.93 10.21 15.63
CA GLU A 50 12.05 9.91 17.06
C GLU A 50 11.32 10.95 17.93
N ALA A 51 11.62 12.24 17.74
CA ALA A 51 11.03 13.33 18.51
C ALA A 51 9.50 13.48 18.33
N ARG A 52 8.93 12.88 17.28
CA ARG A 52 7.50 12.92 16.97
C ARG A 52 6.89 11.53 16.93
N SER A 53 7.35 10.67 17.83
CA SER A 53 6.86 9.31 17.99
C SER A 53 6.04 9.14 19.27
N LYS A 54 5.06 8.23 19.22
CA LYS A 54 4.37 7.70 20.40
C LYS A 54 4.19 6.21 20.25
N ILE A 55 4.73 5.44 21.19
CA ILE A 55 4.54 3.99 21.23
C ILE A 55 3.18 3.68 21.86
N THR A 56 2.45 2.75 21.26
CA THR A 56 1.15 2.26 21.75
C THR A 56 1.26 0.83 22.28
N ALA A 57 0.20 0.36 22.95
CA ALA A 57 0.18 -0.98 23.56
C ALA A 57 0.31 -2.13 22.55
N ASP A 58 -0.15 -1.93 21.31
CA ASP A 58 0.00 -2.85 20.18
C ASP A 58 1.36 -2.72 19.49
N SER A 59 2.35 -2.06 20.11
CA SER A 59 3.70 -1.80 19.58
C SER A 59 3.77 -0.96 18.31
N CYS A 60 2.67 -0.31 17.89
CA CYS A 60 2.77 0.71 16.85
C CYS A 60 3.60 1.90 17.35
N ILE A 61 4.42 2.46 16.46
CA ILE A 61 5.11 3.73 16.68
C ILE A 61 4.33 4.77 15.87
N LEU A 62 3.48 5.56 16.53
CA LEU A 62 2.62 6.54 15.88
C LEU A 62 3.34 7.85 15.61
N TRP A 63 3.11 8.40 14.43
CA TRP A 63 3.54 9.76 14.09
C TRP A 63 2.66 10.81 14.79
N MET A 64 3.30 11.73 15.50
CA MET A 64 2.66 12.81 16.27
C MET A 64 2.69 14.17 15.56
N GLY A 65 3.10 14.21 14.29
CA GLY A 65 3.07 15.42 13.46
C GLY A 65 1.79 15.55 12.63
N TYR A 66 1.90 16.22 11.47
CA TYR A 66 0.75 16.38 10.57
C TYR A 66 0.28 15.02 10.03
N ILE A 67 -1.01 14.74 10.24
CA ILE A 67 -1.73 13.59 9.68
C ILE A 67 -2.78 14.16 8.71
N ALA A 68 -2.76 13.68 7.47
CA ALA A 68 -3.74 14.10 6.48
C ALA A 68 -5.09 13.38 6.68
N ARG A 69 -6.16 13.86 6.03
CA ARG A 69 -7.52 13.27 6.11
C ARG A 69 -7.57 11.79 5.73
N ASN A 70 -6.63 11.30 4.92
CA ASN A 70 -6.52 9.89 4.53
C ASN A 70 -5.87 9.01 5.63
N GLY A 71 -5.45 9.58 6.75
CA GLY A 71 -4.83 8.88 7.89
C GLY A 71 -3.31 8.76 7.83
N TYR A 72 -2.67 9.14 6.72
CA TYR A 72 -1.20 9.07 6.61
C TYR A 72 -0.53 10.29 7.25
N GLY A 73 0.54 10.03 7.99
CA GLY A 73 1.44 11.06 8.48
C GLY A 73 2.38 11.57 7.39
N TYR A 74 2.69 12.87 7.40
CA TYR A 74 3.64 13.48 6.47
C TYR A 74 4.70 14.30 7.19
N MET A 75 5.90 14.34 6.60
CA MET A 75 6.99 15.23 6.98
C MET A 75 7.75 15.73 5.75
N SER A 76 8.61 16.74 5.94
CA SER A 76 9.59 17.11 4.92
C SER A 76 10.77 16.14 4.98
N PHE A 77 11.11 15.54 3.84
CA PHE A 77 12.25 14.64 3.67
C PHE A 77 12.96 15.01 2.36
N ARG A 78 14.25 15.35 2.43
CA ARG A 78 15.04 15.83 1.27
C ARG A 78 14.34 16.91 0.44
N GLY A 79 13.71 17.87 1.12
CA GLY A 79 13.06 19.04 0.50
C GLY A 79 11.67 18.79 -0.07
N ILE A 80 11.11 17.58 0.08
CA ILE A 80 9.76 17.26 -0.40
C ILE A 80 8.85 16.73 0.71
N ARG A 81 7.54 16.91 0.57
CA ARG A 81 6.54 16.33 1.48
C ARG A 81 6.41 14.84 1.21
N THR A 82 6.80 14.01 2.18
CA THR A 82 6.85 12.55 2.08
C THR A 82 6.09 11.90 3.24
N GLU A 83 5.48 10.75 2.98
CA GLU A 83 4.79 9.94 4.00
C GLU A 83 5.78 9.36 4.99
N VAL A 84 5.48 9.51 6.28
CA VAL A 84 6.42 9.18 7.38
C VAL A 84 6.81 7.73 7.44
N HIS A 85 5.88 6.80 7.17
CA HIS A 85 6.18 5.37 7.13
C HIS A 85 7.19 5.02 6.02
N ARG A 86 7.18 5.76 4.90
CA ARG A 86 8.13 5.58 3.80
C ARG A 86 9.49 6.17 4.14
N VAL A 87 9.52 7.28 4.89
CA VAL A 87 10.76 7.83 5.44
C VAL A 87 11.39 6.83 6.43
N ALA A 88 10.60 6.32 7.38
CA ALA A 88 11.06 5.32 8.35
C ALA A 88 11.62 4.06 7.66
N TRP A 89 10.88 3.51 6.68
CA TRP A 89 11.38 2.40 5.86
C TRP A 89 12.70 2.76 5.16
N THR A 90 12.77 3.93 4.53
CA THR A 90 13.94 4.33 3.75
C THR A 90 15.20 4.46 4.61
N LEU A 91 15.06 4.97 5.84
CA LEU A 91 16.17 5.10 6.77
C LEU A 91 16.65 3.74 7.31
N ALA A 92 15.74 2.78 7.50
CA ALA A 92 16.07 1.47 8.07
C ALA A 92 16.52 0.44 7.02
N ASN A 93 15.86 0.42 5.86
CA ASN A 93 16.02 -0.63 4.83
C ASN A 93 16.56 -0.10 3.49
N GLY A 94 16.74 1.22 3.37
CA GLY A 94 17.13 1.85 2.11
C GLY A 94 15.96 2.10 1.15
N PRO A 95 16.25 2.46 -0.11
CA PRO A 95 15.27 2.98 -1.05
C PRO A 95 14.19 1.95 -1.38
N ILE A 96 12.94 2.43 -1.48
CA ILE A 96 11.81 1.60 -1.95
C ILE A 96 11.92 1.48 -3.48
N PRO A 97 12.03 0.27 -4.04
CA PRO A 97 12.16 0.07 -5.49
C PRO A 97 10.99 0.67 -6.28
N THR A 98 11.25 1.02 -7.54
CA THR A 98 10.22 1.50 -8.45
C THR A 98 9.16 0.41 -8.67
N GLY A 99 7.88 0.78 -8.58
CA GLY A 99 6.77 -0.18 -8.70
C GLY A 99 6.37 -0.85 -7.38
N MET A 100 7.12 -0.61 -6.30
CA MET A 100 6.80 -1.11 -4.97
C MET A 100 6.16 -0.03 -4.08
N GLU A 101 5.38 -0.51 -3.11
CA GLU A 101 4.68 0.24 -2.08
C GLU A 101 5.04 -0.31 -0.70
N ILE A 102 4.76 0.48 0.32
CA ILE A 102 4.86 0.04 1.71
C ILE A 102 3.45 -0.17 2.24
N ASP A 103 3.19 -1.38 2.71
CA ASP A 103 1.93 -1.78 3.32
C ASP A 103 2.09 -1.87 4.85
N HIS A 104 1.05 -1.44 5.56
CA HIS A 104 0.95 -1.50 7.02
C HIS A 104 0.29 -2.82 7.44
N ARG A 105 1.09 -3.75 7.97
CA ARG A 105 0.60 -5.01 8.55
C ARG A 105 -0.36 -4.78 9.72
N CYS A 106 -0.19 -3.67 10.44
CA CYS A 106 -1.07 -3.26 11.54
C CYS A 106 -2.31 -2.48 11.10
N TRP A 107 -2.46 -2.17 9.81
CA TRP A 107 -3.50 -1.30 9.23
C TRP A 107 -3.62 0.11 9.83
N ASN A 108 -2.67 0.53 10.67
CA ASN A 108 -2.62 1.87 11.21
C ASN A 108 -1.73 2.75 10.32
N ARG A 109 -2.36 3.59 9.48
CA ARG A 109 -1.67 4.46 8.51
C ARG A 109 -0.76 5.52 9.13
N ALA A 110 -0.95 5.84 10.41
CA ALA A 110 -0.08 6.76 11.15
C ALA A 110 1.13 6.05 11.78
N CYS A 111 1.16 4.72 11.78
CA CYS A 111 2.28 3.94 12.28
C CYS A 111 3.50 4.06 11.35
N MET A 112 4.68 4.20 11.96
CA MET A 112 5.98 4.22 11.30
C MET A 112 6.93 3.16 11.87
N ASN A 113 6.41 2.21 12.67
CA ASN A 113 7.20 1.07 13.13
C ASN A 113 7.56 0.18 11.94
N VAL A 114 8.87 0.07 11.63
CA VAL A 114 9.38 -0.67 10.48
C VAL A 114 8.99 -2.15 10.52
N ASP A 115 8.87 -2.75 11.71
CA ASP A 115 8.46 -4.15 11.86
C ASP A 115 6.99 -4.38 11.47
N HIS A 116 6.19 -3.31 11.47
CA HIS A 116 4.80 -3.32 11.02
C HIS A 116 4.66 -2.96 9.53
N LEU A 117 5.77 -2.71 8.84
CA LEU A 117 5.79 -2.35 7.42
C LEU A 117 6.31 -3.52 6.59
N ARG A 118 5.85 -3.61 5.33
CA ARG A 118 6.42 -4.54 4.35
C ARG A 118 6.41 -3.96 2.95
N LEU A 119 7.37 -4.39 2.16
CA LEU A 119 7.49 -4.03 0.76
C LEU A 119 6.56 -4.91 -0.10
N VAL A 120 5.66 -4.28 -0.85
CA VAL A 120 4.65 -4.99 -1.64
C VAL A 120 4.46 -4.38 -3.02
N THR A 121 3.87 -5.15 -3.93
CA THR A 121 3.27 -4.61 -5.16
C THR A 121 1.90 -3.99 -4.86
N THR A 122 1.40 -3.11 -5.73
CA THR A 122 0.03 -2.55 -5.60
C THR A 122 -1.04 -3.64 -5.56
N SER A 123 -0.86 -4.74 -6.33
CA SER A 123 -1.79 -5.88 -6.32
C SER A 123 -1.84 -6.55 -4.95
N GLN A 124 -0.68 -6.80 -4.35
CA GLN A 124 -0.55 -7.36 -3.00
C GLN A 124 -1.13 -6.42 -1.93
N ASN A 125 -0.87 -5.11 -2.01
CA ASN A 125 -1.47 -4.12 -1.11
C ASN A 125 -3.01 -4.17 -1.15
N HIS A 126 -3.60 -4.32 -2.34
CA HIS A 126 -5.05 -4.49 -2.50
C HIS A 126 -5.59 -5.83 -1.98
N GLN A 127 -4.76 -6.86 -1.78
CA GLN A 127 -5.19 -8.09 -1.12
C GLN A 127 -5.37 -7.84 0.38
N HIS A 128 -4.54 -6.98 0.97
CA HIS A 128 -4.45 -6.72 2.41
C HIS A 128 -5.45 -5.67 2.94
N ARG A 129 -6.73 -5.77 2.53
CA ARG A 129 -7.76 -4.78 2.88
C ARG A 129 -8.50 -5.12 4.18
N GLN A 130 -8.86 -4.08 4.94
CA GLN A 130 -9.85 -4.19 6.01
C GLN A 130 -11.27 -4.06 5.44
N GLY A 131 -11.92 -5.20 5.21
CA GLY A 131 -13.36 -5.23 4.93
C GLY A 131 -13.74 -5.15 3.44
N ALA A 132 -15.06 -5.10 3.23
CA ALA A 132 -15.63 -5.01 1.91
C ALA A 132 -15.42 -3.63 1.28
N ASN A 133 -15.57 -3.56 -0.05
CA ASN A 133 -15.66 -2.28 -0.73
C ASN A 133 -16.87 -1.49 -0.18
N ARG A 134 -16.71 -0.19 0.07
CA ARG A 134 -17.78 0.72 0.53
C ARG A 134 -19.07 0.65 -0.31
N ASN A 135 -18.96 0.26 -1.58
CA ASN A 135 -20.08 0.14 -2.49
C ASN A 135 -20.84 -1.20 -2.32
N ASN A 136 -20.29 -2.17 -1.61
CA ASN A 136 -20.92 -3.47 -1.35
C ASN A 136 -21.86 -3.40 -0.15
N LYS A 137 -22.88 -2.54 -0.25
CA LYS A 137 -23.83 -2.27 0.86
C LYS A 137 -24.74 -3.47 1.16
N ALA A 138 -25.01 -4.31 0.17
CA ALA A 138 -25.96 -5.42 0.30
C ALA A 138 -25.48 -6.50 1.28
N SER A 139 -24.18 -6.83 1.26
CA SER A 139 -23.61 -7.82 2.18
C SER A 139 -22.79 -7.19 3.30
N GLY A 140 -22.08 -6.08 3.03
CA GLY A 140 -21.04 -5.57 3.94
C GLY A 140 -19.84 -6.51 4.08
N VAL A 141 -19.85 -7.66 3.40
CA VAL A 141 -18.83 -8.71 3.51
C VAL A 141 -17.99 -8.77 2.23
N GLN A 142 -16.67 -8.85 2.39
CA GLN A 142 -15.74 -8.88 1.28
C GLN A 142 -15.97 -10.14 0.44
N GLY A 143 -16.16 -9.96 -0.87
CA GLY A 143 -16.34 -11.06 -1.80
C GLY A 143 -17.72 -11.74 -1.75
N VAL A 144 -18.67 -11.21 -0.98
CA VAL A 144 -20.04 -11.75 -0.90
C VAL A 144 -21.02 -10.78 -1.55
N TYR A 145 -21.91 -11.30 -2.37
CA TYR A 145 -22.89 -10.51 -3.12
C TYR A 145 -24.24 -11.23 -3.14
N TRP A 146 -25.32 -10.46 -3.07
CA TRP A 146 -26.67 -10.99 -3.29
C TRP A 146 -26.93 -11.14 -4.79
N ASN A 147 -27.44 -12.29 -5.21
CA ASN A 147 -27.90 -12.52 -6.57
C ASN A 147 -29.44 -12.60 -6.58
N ALA A 148 -30.08 -11.53 -7.06
CA ALA A 148 -31.54 -11.44 -7.14
C ALA A 148 -32.15 -12.42 -8.17
N ILE A 149 -31.41 -12.83 -9.19
CA ILE A 149 -31.91 -13.77 -10.22
C ILE A 149 -32.07 -15.17 -9.64
N THR A 150 -31.08 -15.61 -8.86
CA THR A 150 -31.10 -16.94 -8.24
C THR A 150 -31.66 -16.94 -6.81
N ASN A 151 -32.06 -15.76 -6.32
CA ASN A 151 -32.50 -15.53 -4.94
C ASN A 151 -31.56 -16.16 -3.90
N ALA A 152 -30.25 -15.96 -4.08
CA ALA A 152 -29.23 -16.62 -3.28
C ALA A 152 -27.99 -15.75 -3.09
N TRP A 153 -27.21 -16.04 -2.04
CA TRP A 153 -25.91 -15.43 -1.83
C TRP A 153 -24.86 -16.04 -2.75
N MET A 154 -23.90 -15.23 -3.18
CA MET A 154 -22.80 -15.61 -4.07
C MET A 154 -21.47 -15.19 -3.44
N ALA A 155 -20.45 -16.02 -3.60
CA ALA A 155 -19.09 -15.72 -3.15
C ALA A 155 -18.13 -15.69 -4.35
N LYS A 156 -17.49 -14.54 -4.58
CA LYS A 156 -16.47 -14.36 -5.62
C LYS A 156 -15.34 -13.43 -5.21
N VAL A 157 -14.16 -13.69 -5.73
CA VAL A 157 -12.93 -12.96 -5.44
C VAL A 157 -12.25 -12.60 -6.76
N GLN A 158 -11.89 -11.33 -6.93
CA GLN A 158 -11.06 -10.92 -8.06
C GLN A 158 -9.58 -11.13 -7.71
N HIS A 159 -8.84 -11.83 -8.56
CA HIS A 159 -7.40 -12.05 -8.43
C HIS A 159 -6.76 -12.04 -9.81
N GLU A 160 -5.62 -11.34 -9.97
CA GLU A 160 -4.86 -11.27 -11.24
C GLU A 160 -5.73 -10.92 -12.48
N GLY A 161 -6.67 -10.00 -12.31
CA GLY A 161 -7.56 -9.56 -13.38
C GLY A 161 -8.72 -10.52 -13.70
N ARG A 162 -8.82 -11.67 -13.02
CA ARG A 162 -9.88 -12.66 -13.23
C ARG A 162 -10.82 -12.76 -12.03
N GLN A 163 -12.07 -13.18 -12.28
CA GLN A 163 -13.06 -13.47 -11.24
C GLN A 163 -12.99 -14.96 -10.91
N HIS A 164 -12.83 -15.28 -9.62
CA HIS A 164 -12.86 -16.63 -9.09
C HIS A 164 -14.12 -16.78 -8.23
N TYR A 165 -14.86 -17.87 -8.41
CA TYR A 165 -16.12 -18.10 -7.70
C TYR A 165 -15.92 -19.21 -6.69
N ALA A 166 -16.24 -18.95 -5.42
CA ALA A 166 -16.28 -19.97 -4.37
C ALA A 166 -17.64 -20.67 -4.34
N GLY A 167 -18.67 -20.03 -4.90
CA GLY A 167 -20.00 -20.59 -5.11
C GLY A 167 -20.99 -19.51 -5.55
N THR A 168 -22.08 -19.92 -6.18
CA THR A 168 -23.08 -18.99 -6.76
C THR A 168 -24.45 -19.06 -6.09
N ARG A 169 -24.69 -20.04 -5.21
CA ARG A 169 -25.98 -20.28 -4.56
C ARG A 169 -25.78 -20.77 -3.12
N PHE A 170 -25.58 -19.83 -2.20
CA PHE A 170 -25.58 -20.07 -0.76
C PHE A 170 -26.92 -19.64 -0.16
N ALA A 171 -27.40 -20.39 0.82
CA ALA A 171 -28.65 -20.08 1.50
C ALA A 171 -28.48 -18.90 2.46
N THR A 172 -27.32 -18.81 3.10
CA THR A 172 -27.01 -17.79 4.09
C THR A 172 -25.82 -16.92 3.67
N ILE A 173 -25.73 -15.73 4.26
CA ILE A 173 -24.61 -14.81 4.01
C ILE A 173 -23.34 -15.35 4.68
N GLU A 174 -23.48 -16.06 5.80
CA GLU A 174 -22.40 -16.66 6.57
C GLU A 174 -21.68 -17.77 5.78
N GLU A 175 -22.44 -18.65 5.12
CA GLU A 175 -21.88 -19.69 4.23
C GLU A 175 -21.09 -19.07 3.08
N ALA A 176 -21.66 -18.05 2.43
CA ALA A 176 -20.98 -17.31 1.37
C ALA A 176 -19.74 -16.58 1.89
N ALA A 177 -19.79 -16.01 3.10
CA ALA A 177 -18.68 -15.32 3.73
C ALA A 177 -17.49 -16.26 4.00
N GLU A 178 -17.77 -17.44 4.53
CA GLU A 178 -16.75 -18.45 4.79
C GLU A 178 -16.15 -18.97 3.48
N ALA A 179 -16.97 -19.28 2.47
CA ALA A 179 -16.49 -19.69 1.15
C ALA A 179 -15.60 -18.60 0.51
N ALA A 180 -16.00 -17.32 0.63
CA ALA A 180 -15.21 -16.20 0.14
C ALA A 180 -13.88 -16.05 0.91
N ARG A 181 -13.88 -16.26 2.23
CA ARG A 181 -12.68 -16.21 3.09
C ARG A 181 -11.69 -17.30 2.70
N GLN A 182 -12.16 -18.54 2.58
CA GLN A 182 -11.34 -19.68 2.15
C GLN A 182 -10.72 -19.42 0.77
N LEU A 183 -11.52 -18.95 -0.19
CA LEU A 183 -11.01 -18.64 -1.52
C LEU A 183 -9.95 -17.52 -1.50
N ARG A 184 -10.11 -16.49 -0.67
CA ARG A 184 -9.07 -15.47 -0.50
C ARG A 184 -7.81 -16.05 0.14
N ASN A 185 -7.91 -16.94 1.13
CA ASN A 185 -6.74 -17.58 1.73
C ASN A 185 -5.97 -18.48 0.75
N VAL A 186 -6.65 -19.05 -0.25
CA VAL A 186 -6.03 -19.80 -1.35
C VAL A 186 -5.36 -18.86 -2.35
N LEU A 187 -6.04 -17.80 -2.78
CA LEU A 187 -5.56 -16.94 -3.87
C LEU A 187 -4.56 -15.87 -3.42
N PHE A 188 -4.77 -15.28 -2.25
CA PHE A 188 -4.04 -14.09 -1.82
C PHE A 188 -2.78 -14.46 -1.04
N THR A 189 -1.70 -13.80 -1.46
CA THR A 189 -0.41 -13.86 -0.77
C THR A 189 -0.38 -12.94 0.45
N HIS A 190 -1.15 -11.85 0.44
CA HIS A 190 -1.15 -10.82 1.48
C HIS A 190 -2.56 -10.66 2.05
N ASN A 191 -2.95 -11.59 2.94
CA ASN A 191 -4.30 -11.68 3.51
C ASN A 191 -4.28 -11.91 5.02
N ASP A 192 -3.48 -11.13 5.73
CA ASP A 192 -3.20 -11.32 7.17
C ASP A 192 -4.50 -11.31 7.99
N ARG A 193 -5.52 -10.52 7.60
CA ARG A 193 -6.83 -10.47 8.28
C ARG A 193 -7.54 -11.81 8.33
N ASP A 194 -7.75 -12.45 7.18
CA ASP A 194 -8.51 -13.71 7.11
C ASP A 194 -7.70 -14.91 7.63
N ARG A 195 -6.37 -14.79 7.71
CA ARG A 195 -5.47 -15.81 8.26
C ARG A 195 -5.36 -15.75 9.78
N ALA A 196 -5.65 -14.61 10.38
CA ALA A 196 -5.67 -14.41 11.83
C ALA A 196 -7.04 -14.72 12.46
N ALA A 197 -8.07 -14.98 11.64
CA ALA A 197 -9.45 -15.26 12.04
C ALA A 197 -9.79 -16.75 11.87
#